data_AF-A0A6P6BNQ3-F1
#
_entry.id   AF-A0A6P6BNQ3-F1
#
_cell.length_a   1.000
_cell.length_b   1.000
_cell.length_c   1.000
_cell.angle_alpha   90.00
_cell.angle_beta   90.00
_cell.angle_gamma   90.00
#
_symmetry.space_group_name_H-M   'P 1'
#
loop_
_entity.id
_entity.type
_entity.pdbx_description
1 polymer ?
#
loop_
_entity_poly.entity_id
_entity_poly.type
_entity_poly.pdbx_seq_one_letter_code
_entity_poly.pdbx_strand_id
1 'polypeptide(L)'
;MLQAEDDTLPSAEAALILHRKGFDCGLEAKNLGFNCTTSQGKVALGSLFHGLDVGFVQPTSLTLLYPLASPSNSTDIYLEPMEVATFRLRLG
;
A
#
# COMPACT_ATOMS: atom_id res chain seq x y z
N MET A 1 -20.47 17.07 23.72
CA MET A 1 -20.92 17.90 22.59
C MET A 1 -20.14 17.42 21.38
N LEU A 2 -20.77 16.63 20.52
CA LEU A 2 -20.15 16.14 19.28
C LEU A 2 -20.44 17.19 18.22
N GLN A 3 -19.47 18.06 17.97
CA GLN A 3 -19.58 19.09 16.95
C GLN A 3 -19.20 18.43 15.62
N ALA A 4 -20.19 17.84 14.95
CA ALA A 4 -20.09 17.27 13.61
C ALA A 4 -20.71 18.26 12.62
N GLU A 5 -20.19 19.48 12.57
CA GLU A 5 -20.61 20.51 11.62
C GLU A 5 -19.39 21.33 11.18
N ASP A 6 -18.43 20.64 10.56
CA ASP A 6 -17.63 21.11 9.42
C ASP A 6 -16.99 19.86 8.78
N ASP A 7 -16.61 19.93 7.51
CA ASP A 7 -16.02 18.82 6.72
C ASP A 7 -17.02 17.87 6.01
N THR A 8 -17.71 18.41 5.01
CA THR A 8 -18.20 17.61 3.86
C THR A 8 -17.09 17.20 2.89
N LEU A 9 -15.83 17.50 3.24
CA LEU A 9 -14.64 17.17 2.47
C LEU A 9 -14.09 15.79 2.89
N PRO A 10 -13.52 15.01 1.96
CA PRO A 10 -12.84 13.77 2.31
C PRO A 10 -11.69 14.04 3.29
N SER A 11 -11.50 13.13 4.26
CA SER A 11 -10.31 13.16 5.11
C SER A 11 -9.05 13.10 4.25
N ALA A 12 -8.04 13.90 4.62
CA ALA A 12 -6.70 13.80 4.04
C ALA A 12 -5.98 12.50 4.42
N GLU A 13 -6.55 11.70 5.32
CA GLU A 13 -5.99 10.40 5.70
C GLU A 13 -6.69 9.24 4.98
N ALA A 14 -5.89 8.30 4.50
CA ALA A 14 -6.37 7.10 3.85
C ALA A 14 -5.74 5.83 4.46
N ALA A 15 -6.52 4.75 4.45
CA ALA A 15 -6.04 3.42 4.76
C ALA A 15 -5.62 2.71 3.48
N LEU A 16 -4.41 2.17 3.45
CA LEU A 16 -3.90 1.36 2.35
C LEU A 16 -3.60 -0.05 2.84
N ILE A 17 -4.19 -1.05 2.19
CA ILE A 17 -3.90 -2.47 2.40
C ILE A 17 -3.29 -2.99 1.10
N LEU A 18 -2.01 -3.37 1.16
CA LEU A 18 -1.31 -3.96 0.03
C LEU A 18 -1.14 -5.46 0.27
N HIS A 19 -1.52 -6.26 -0.71
CA HIS A 19 -1.21 -7.67 -0.73
C HIS A 19 -0.37 -7.97 -1.97
N ARG A 20 0.87 -8.41 -1.79
CA ARG A 20 1.65 -8.98 -2.89
C ARG A 20 1.19 -10.41 -3.07
N LYS A 21 0.35 -10.64 -4.06
CA LYS A 21 0.04 -12.01 -4.48
C LYS A 21 1.33 -12.65 -4.97
N GLY A 22 1.82 -13.65 -4.25
CA GLY A 22 2.83 -14.57 -4.76
C GLY A 22 2.23 -15.25 -5.97
N PHE A 23 2.90 -15.14 -7.12
CA PHE A 23 2.49 -15.89 -8.29
C PHE A 23 2.57 -17.38 -7.95
N ASP A 24 1.52 -18.12 -8.26
CA ASP A 24 1.56 -19.57 -8.35
C ASP A 24 1.93 -19.92 -9.80
N CYS A 25 3.22 -19.85 -10.12
CA CYS A 25 3.79 -20.38 -11.37
C CYS A 25 3.57 -21.91 -11.52
N GLY A 26 2.76 -22.54 -10.65
CA GLY A 26 2.40 -23.96 -10.68
C GLY A 26 1.18 -24.29 -11.57
N LEU A 27 0.38 -23.32 -12.02
CA LEU A 27 -0.60 -23.53 -13.10
C LEU A 27 0.05 -23.41 -14.49
N GLU A 28 1.33 -23.73 -14.58
CA GLU A 28 2.11 -23.78 -15.79
C GLU A 28 2.25 -25.23 -16.23
N ALA A 29 1.53 -25.57 -17.29
CA ALA A 29 1.73 -26.78 -18.05
C ALA A 29 3.20 -26.84 -18.54
N LYS A 30 4.05 -27.62 -17.85
CA LYS A 30 5.38 -28.20 -18.18
C LYS A 30 6.33 -27.62 -19.27
N ASN A 31 6.03 -26.56 -20.04
CA ASN A 31 6.78 -26.15 -21.25
C ASN A 31 6.67 -24.65 -21.67
N LEU A 32 6.21 -23.69 -20.85
CA LEU A 32 5.82 -22.36 -21.38
C LEU A 32 6.70 -21.13 -21.03
N GLY A 33 7.88 -21.29 -20.43
CA GLY A 33 8.88 -20.20 -20.40
C GLY A 33 8.35 -18.86 -19.85
N PHE A 34 7.97 -18.83 -18.57
CA PHE A 34 7.37 -17.64 -17.99
C PHE A 34 8.40 -16.57 -17.73
N ASN A 35 8.47 -15.64 -18.69
CA ASN A 35 9.24 -14.40 -18.64
C ASN A 35 8.51 -13.37 -17.77
N CYS A 36 8.16 -13.74 -16.53
CA CYS A 36 7.48 -12.85 -15.60
C CYS A 36 8.51 -11.93 -14.95
N THR A 37 8.76 -10.77 -15.55
CA THR A 37 9.47 -9.68 -14.87
C THR A 37 8.62 -9.17 -13.71
N THR A 38 9.11 -9.35 -12.49
CA THR A 38 8.53 -8.74 -11.28
C THR A 38 9.31 -7.49 -10.92
N SER A 39 8.68 -6.51 -10.26
CA SER A 39 9.38 -5.36 -9.67
C SER A 39 10.23 -5.74 -8.44
N GLN A 40 10.44 -7.04 -8.19
CA GLN A 40 11.05 -7.57 -6.98
C GLN A 40 10.35 -7.08 -5.70
N GLY A 41 9.02 -6.90 -5.79
CA GLY A 41 8.21 -6.43 -4.66
C GLY A 41 8.22 -4.92 -4.45
N LYS A 42 8.96 -4.14 -5.27
CA LYS A 42 8.97 -2.69 -5.17
C LYS A 42 7.67 -2.08 -5.71
N VAL A 43 7.06 -1.20 -4.94
CA VAL A 43 5.88 -0.40 -5.27
C VAL A 43 6.19 1.07 -4.99
N ALA A 44 6.08 1.93 -6.02
CA ALA A 44 6.26 3.37 -5.88
C ALA A 44 4.90 4.05 -5.62
N LEU A 45 4.58 4.29 -4.35
CA LEU A 45 3.29 4.88 -3.95
C LEU A 45 3.07 6.29 -4.47
N GLY A 46 4.14 7.09 -4.61
CA GLY A 46 4.04 8.48 -5.04
C GLY A 46 3.48 8.64 -6.46
N SER A 47 3.56 7.60 -7.29
CA SER A 47 3.00 7.57 -8.64
C SER A 47 1.78 6.65 -8.78
N LEU A 48 1.31 6.03 -7.68
CA LEU A 48 0.24 5.04 -7.73
C LEU A 48 -1.13 5.70 -7.85
N PHE A 49 -1.31 6.88 -7.23
CA PHE A 49 -2.58 7.60 -7.20
C PHE A 49 -2.57 8.72 -8.23
N HIS A 50 -3.62 8.79 -9.05
CA HIS A 50 -3.74 9.83 -10.06
C HIS A 50 -4.31 11.11 -9.44
N GLY A 51 -3.55 12.21 -9.50
CA GLY A 51 -3.98 13.51 -9.01
C GLY A 51 -4.01 13.65 -7.49
N LEU A 52 -3.30 12.78 -6.77
CA LEU A 52 -3.14 12.82 -5.31
C LEU A 52 -1.66 12.63 -4.98
N ASP A 53 -1.08 13.55 -4.22
CA ASP A 53 0.27 13.39 -3.71
C ASP A 53 0.26 12.63 -2.37
N VAL A 54 1.29 11.80 -2.16
CA VAL A 54 1.47 11.05 -0.91
C VAL A 54 2.41 11.83 0.00
N GLY A 55 1.86 12.45 1.04
CA GLY A 55 2.62 13.25 1.99
C GLY A 55 3.46 12.41 2.95
N PHE A 56 2.85 11.41 3.60
CA PHE A 56 3.58 10.44 4.41
C PHE A 56 2.96 9.05 4.34
N VAL A 57 3.76 8.05 4.66
CA VAL A 57 3.41 6.65 4.81
C VAL A 57 3.77 6.19 6.22
N GLN A 58 2.82 5.60 6.95
CA GLN A 58 3.06 5.01 8.26
C GLN A 58 2.64 3.54 8.27
N PRO A 59 3.56 2.58 8.50
CA PRO A 59 3.21 1.18 8.66
C PRO A 59 2.32 0.94 9.90
N THR A 60 1.31 0.09 9.76
CA THR A 60 0.37 -0.27 10.84
C THR A 60 0.15 -1.77 10.92
N SER A 61 -0.51 -2.23 12.00
CA SER A 61 -1.12 -3.55 12.09
C SER A 61 -2.17 -3.74 10.99
N LEU A 62 -2.48 -5.00 10.65
CA LEU A 62 -3.48 -5.35 9.62
C LEU A 62 -4.86 -4.73 9.83
N THR A 63 -5.19 -4.43 11.10
CA THR A 63 -6.44 -3.78 11.50
C THR A 63 -6.39 -2.25 11.47
N LEU A 64 -5.25 -1.67 11.10
CA LEU A 64 -4.95 -0.23 11.08
C LEU A 64 -4.99 0.47 12.45
N LEU A 65 -5.21 -0.28 13.54
CA LEU A 65 -5.37 0.27 14.88
C LEU A 65 -4.05 0.63 15.56
N TYR A 66 -2.94 -0.03 15.20
CA TYR A 66 -1.67 0.14 15.88
C TYR A 66 -0.57 0.55 14.89
N PRO A 67 0.13 1.67 15.10
CA PRO A 67 1.30 2.02 14.30
C PRO A 67 2.47 1.09 14.64
N LEU A 68 3.17 0.62 13.61
CA LEU A 68 4.34 -0.27 13.76
C LEU A 68 5.65 0.51 13.66
N ALA A 69 5.63 1.70 13.07
CA ALA A 69 6.78 2.61 12.96
C ALA A 69 6.32 4.07 12.90
N SER A 70 7.28 4.99 13.01
CA SER A 70 7.04 6.41 12.75
C SER A 70 6.71 6.66 11.27
N PRO A 71 5.91 7.70 10.95
CA PRO A 71 5.68 8.10 9.57
C PRO A 71 6.97 8.41 8.81
N SER A 72 6.99 8.07 7.52
CA SER A 72 8.10 8.33 6.59
C SER A 72 7.60 9.04 5.35
N ASN A 73 8.44 9.90 4.76
CA ASN A 73 8.18 10.53 3.47
C ASN A 73 8.64 9.65 2.29
N SER A 74 9.28 8.51 2.56
CA SER A 74 9.63 7.55 1.52
C SER A 74 8.37 6.86 1.02
N THR A 75 8.13 6.97 -0.30
CA THR A 75 6.98 6.36 -0.96
C THR A 75 7.31 5.01 -1.61
N ASP A 76 8.57 4.58 -1.57
CA ASP A 76 8.99 3.27 -2.05
C ASP A 76 8.73 2.21 -0.98
N ILE A 77 7.85 1.25 -1.30
CA ILE A 77 7.51 0.12 -0.43
C ILE A 77 8.00 -1.16 -1.08
N TYR A 78 8.56 -2.06 -0.27
CA TYR A 78 8.94 -3.40 -0.67
C TYR A 78 8.01 -4.39 0.03
N LEU A 79 7.51 -5.36 -0.74
CA LEU A 79 6.67 -6.44 -0.23
C LEU A 79 7.26 -7.77 -0.64
N GLU A 80 7.38 -8.70 0.30
CA GLU A 80 7.75 -10.08 0.06
C GLU A 80 6.61 -10.87 -0.60
N PRO A 81 6.91 -11.96 -1.35
CA PRO A 81 5.86 -12.78 -1.96
C PRO A 81 4.85 -13.25 -0.91
N MET A 82 3.56 -13.13 -1.20
CA MET A 82 2.43 -13.45 -0.30
C MET A 82 2.28 -12.52 0.91
N GLU A 83 3.08 -11.47 1.05
CA GLU A 83 2.95 -10.52 2.14
C GLU A 83 1.64 -9.71 2.04
N VAL A 84 1.04 -9.44 3.21
CA VAL A 84 0.00 -8.41 3.38
C VAL A 84 0.57 -7.37 4.33
N ALA A 85 0.64 -6.12 3.88
CA ALA A 85 1.07 -5.00 4.68
C ALA A 85 0.01 -3.88 4.64
N THR A 86 -0.10 -3.15 5.74
CA THR A 86 -1.08 -2.09 5.92
C THR A 86 -0.41 -0.80 6.31
N PHE A 87 -0.88 0.30 5.75
CA PHE A 87 -0.30 1.61 5.90
C PHE A 87 -1.41 2.64 6.12
N ARG A 88 -1.14 3.59 7.00
CA ARG A 88 -1.85 4.87 7.06
C ARG A 88 -1.13 5.85 6.16
N LEU A 89 -1.85 6.46 5.23
CA LEU A 89 -1.35 7.48 4.32
C LEU A 89 -1.94 8.83 4.67
N ARG A 90 -1.17 9.88 4.40
CA ARG A 90 -1.73 11.23 4.21
C ARG A 90 -1.65 11.58 2.74
N LEU A 91 -2.80 11.89 2.16
CA LEU A 91 -3.00 12.30 0.79
C LEU A 91 -3.32 13.80 0.74
N GLY A 92 -2.92 14.48 -0.32
CA GLY A 92 -3.24 15.89 -0.53
C GLY A 92 -2.37 16.52 -1.59
#